data_AF-A0A5C7UVT6-F1
#
_entry.id   AF-A0A5C7UVT6-F1
#
_cell.length_a   1.000
_cell.length_b   1.000
_cell.length_c   1.000
_cell.angle_alpha   90.00
_cell.angle_beta   90.00
_cell.angle_gamma   90.00
#
_symmetry.space_group_name_H-M   'P 1'
#
loop_
_entity.id
_entity.type
_entity.pdbx_description
1 polymer ?
#
loop_
_entity_poly.entity_id
_entity_poly.type
_entity_poly.pdbx_seq_one_letter_code
_entity_poly.pdbx_strand_id
1 'polypeptide(L)' 'MSAKLWLRIGVLVVGMLLIGSVQSSSMPSVPDELFEALKIDRSKVTPKELHEALVKRYKDPEQGAGRGTLAQYWE' A
#
# COMPACT_ATOMS: atom_id res chain seq x y z
N MET A 1 28.98 -35.04 12.44
CA MET A 1 28.32 -33.82 12.96
C MET A 1 27.85 -32.86 11.86
N SER A 2 28.27 -33.04 10.61
CA SER A 2 28.02 -32.13 9.48
C SER A 2 26.56 -32.10 9.01
N ALA A 3 25.88 -33.25 8.92
CA ALA A 3 24.50 -33.32 8.41
C ALA A 3 23.47 -32.55 9.27
N LYS A 4 23.61 -32.59 10.60
CA LYS A 4 22.76 -31.81 11.52
C LYS A 4 23.00 -30.30 11.39
N LEU A 5 24.23 -29.90 11.04
CA LEU A 5 24.58 -28.49 10.83
C LEU A 5 23.96 -27.97 9.52
N TRP A 6 24.06 -28.75 8.43
CA TRP A 6 23.44 -28.42 7.15
C TRP A 6 21.91 -28.36 7.23
N LEU A 7 21.28 -29.25 7.99
CA LEU A 7 19.83 -29.22 8.22
C LEU A 7 19.41 -27.94 8.97
N ARG A 8 20.18 -27.52 9.98
CA ARG A 8 19.93 -26.27 10.72
C ARG A 8 20.08 -25.02 9.84
N ILE A 9 21.08 -25.01 8.95
CA ILE A 9 21.28 -23.93 7.98
C ILE A 9 20.13 -23.89 6.97
N GLY A 10 19.70 -25.05 6.47
CA GLY A 10 18.54 -25.14 5.57
C GLY A 10 17.26 -24.60 6.19
N VAL A 11 16.98 -24.95 7.46
CA VAL A 11 15.83 -24.42 8.19
C VAL A 11 15.94 -22.91 8.44
N LEU A 12 17.14 -22.40 8.74
CA LEU A 12 17.37 -20.95 8.91
C LEU A 12 17.13 -20.17 7.61
N VAL A 13 17.62 -20.68 6.47
CA VAL A 13 17.45 -20.03 5.16
C VAL A 13 15.97 -20.01 4.75
N VAL A 14 15.25 -21.12 4.94
CA VAL A 14 13.80 -21.19 4.67
C VAL A 14 13.02 -20.27 5.61
N GLY A 15 13.37 -20.23 6.90
CA GLY A 15 12.77 -19.31 7.86
C GLY A 15 12.97 -17.84 7.49
N MET A 16 14.14 -17.47 6.98
CA MET A 16 14.45 -16.11 6.57
C MET A 16 13.70 -15.68 5.29
N LEU A 17 13.47 -16.62 4.36
CA LEU A 17 12.67 -16.36 3.15
C LEU A 17 11.19 -16.12 3.44
N LEU A 18 10.63 -16.76 4.48
CA LEU A 18 9.23 -16.60 4.86
C LEU A 18 8.92 -15.29 5.59
N ILE A 19 9.92 -14.58 6.12
CA ILE A 19 9.72 -13.27 6.77
C ILE A 19 9.46 -12.17 5.72
N GLY A 20 9.95 -12.33 4.49
CA GLY A 20 9.78 -11.35 3.41
C GLY A 20 8.41 -11.35 2.73
N SER A 21 7.62 -12.42 2.87
CA SER A 21 6.33 -12.57 2.17
C SER A 21 5.13 -12.00 2.93
N VAL A 22 5.30 -11.48 4.14
CA VAL A 22 4.18 -11.01 4.99
C VAL A 22 3.81 -9.53 4.72
N GLN A 23 4.47 -8.86 3.77
CA GLN A 23 4.17 -7.45 3.46
C GLN A 23 2.94 -7.25 2.54
N SER A 24 2.21 -8.31 2.20
CA SER A 24 0.91 -8.19 1.53
C SER A 24 -0.13 -7.62 2.51
N SER A 25 -0.10 -6.31 2.71
CA SER A 25 -1.16 -5.57 3.40
C SER A 25 -2.40 -5.55 2.51
N SER A 26 -3.09 -6.71 2.39
CA SER A 26 -4.43 -6.73 1.83
C SER A 26 -5.29 -5.84 2.73
N MET A 27 -5.79 -4.74 2.19
CA MET A 27 -6.72 -3.84 2.88
C MET A 27 -8.14 -4.24 2.46
N PRO A 28 -8.78 -5.22 3.13
CA PRO A 28 -10.05 -5.80 2.69
C PRO A 28 -11.21 -4.81 2.73
N SER A 29 -11.14 -3.79 3.59
CA SER A 29 -12.17 -2.76 3.74
C SER A 29 -12.18 -1.71 2.64
N VAL A 30 -11.12 -1.63 1.83
CA VAL A 30 -11.00 -0.64 0.77
C VAL A 30 -11.54 -1.24 -0.54
N PRO A 31 -12.51 -0.57 -1.20
CA PRO A 31 -13.08 -1.04 -2.47
C PRO A 31 -12.06 -1.06 -3.61
N ASP A 32 -12.23 -1.98 -4.56
CA ASP A 32 -11.32 -2.14 -5.71
C ASP A 32 -11.36 -0.94 -6.66
N GLU A 33 -12.51 -0.28 -6.77
CA GLU A 33 -12.73 0.91 -7.59
C GLU A 33 -11.82 2.08 -7.18
N LEU A 34 -11.43 2.14 -5.90
CA LEU A 34 -10.49 3.15 -5.42
C LEU A 34 -9.09 2.91 -5.96
N PHE A 35 -8.63 1.65 -5.98
CA PHE A 35 -7.32 1.30 -6.52
C PHE A 35 -7.26 1.52 -8.03
N GLU A 36 -8.35 1.21 -8.74
CA GLU A 36 -8.50 1.52 -10.17
C GLU A 36 -8.46 3.03 -10.44
N ALA A 37 -9.20 3.83 -9.67
CA ALA A 37 -9.22 5.28 -9.80
C ALA A 37 -7.84 5.91 -9.52
N LEU A 38 -7.07 5.32 -8.60
CA LEU A 38 -5.72 5.74 -8.26
C LEU A 38 -4.64 5.11 -9.17
N LYS A 39 -5.02 4.21 -10.08
CA LYS A 39 -4.13 3.48 -11.00
C LYS A 39 -2.99 2.73 -10.30
N ILE A 40 -3.29 2.09 -9.17
CA ILE A 40 -2.33 1.36 -8.33
C ILE A 40 -2.74 -0.10 -8.17
N ASP A 41 -1.75 -1.00 -8.14
CA ASP A 41 -1.96 -2.44 -7.94
C ASP A 41 -2.15 -2.75 -6.44
N ARG A 42 -3.37 -3.14 -6.05
CA ARG A 42 -3.75 -3.49 -4.67
C ARG A 42 -2.82 -4.54 -4.04
N SER A 43 -2.27 -5.44 -4.84
CA SER A 43 -1.48 -6.57 -4.33
C SER A 43 -0.03 -6.20 -4.03
N LYS A 44 0.44 -5.05 -4.54
CA LYS A 44 1.85 -4.62 -4.48
C LYS A 44 2.05 -3.28 -3.78
N VAL A 45 0.97 -2.55 -3.52
CA VAL A 45 1.04 -1.21 -2.93
C VAL A 45 1.32 -1.29 -1.43
N THR A 46 2.29 -0.49 -0.97
CA THR A 46 2.55 -0.33 0.45
C THR A 46 1.56 0.65 1.09
N PRO A 47 1.29 0.58 2.41
CA PRO A 47 0.41 1.54 3.08
C PRO A 47 0.83 3.00 2.89
N LYS A 48 2.14 3.25 2.78
CA LYS A 48 2.69 4.58 2.53
C LYS A 48 2.33 5.09 1.14
N GLU A 49 2.56 4.29 0.10
CA GLU A 49 2.25 4.66 -1.28
C GLU A 49 0.75 4.89 -1.48
N LEU A 50 -0.10 4.05 -0.87
CA LEU A 50 -1.55 4.25 -0.90
C LEU A 50 -1.92 5.58 -0.24
N HIS A 51 -1.38 5.86 0.96
CA HIS A 51 -1.64 7.11 1.66
C HIS A 51 -1.18 8.33 0.84
N GLU A 52 -0.01 8.29 0.22
CA GLU A 52 0.49 9.38 -0.62
C GLU A 52 -0.40 9.60 -1.85
N ALA A 53 -0.84 8.53 -2.52
CA ALA A 53 -1.77 8.62 -3.65
C ALA A 53 -3.14 9.20 -3.22
N LEU A 54 -3.65 8.78 -2.06
CA LEU A 54 -4.89 9.30 -1.49
C LEU A 54 -4.77 10.78 -1.14
N VAL A 55 -3.70 11.19 -0.45
CA VAL A 55 -3.47 12.58 -0.08
C VAL A 55 -3.29 13.45 -1.31
N LYS A 56 -2.64 12.94 -2.35
CA LYS A 56 -2.49 13.65 -3.62
C LYS A 56 -3.86 13.98 -4.22
N ARG A 57 -4.75 12.98 -4.37
CA ARG A 57 -6.11 13.20 -4.88
C ARG A 57 -6.94 14.09 -3.94
N TYR A 58 -6.82 13.89 -2.63
CA TYR A 58 -7.57 14.64 -1.62
C TYR A 58 -7.24 16.13 -1.61
N LYS A 59 -5.99 16.50 -1.90
CA LYS A 59 -5.53 17.89 -1.94
C LYS A 59 -5.57 18.51 -3.34
N ASP A 60 -6.03 17.79 -4.34
CA ASP A 60 -6.08 18.26 -5.72
C ASP A 60 -7.27 19.21 -5.93
N PRO A 61 -7.04 20.48 -6.32
CA PRO A 61 -8.11 21.43 -6.61
C PRO A 61 -9.06 20.98 -7.72
N GLU A 62 -8.57 20.22 -8.71
CA GLU A 62 -9.40 19.68 -9.80
C GLU A 62 -10.34 18.58 -9.29
N GLN A 63 -10.00 17.95 -8.17
CA GLN A 63 -10.82 16.95 -7.49
C GLN A 63 -11.67 17.55 -6.36
N GLY A 64 -11.74 18.88 -6.27
CA GLY A 64 -12.60 19.60 -5.34
C GLY A 64 -11.92 20.15 -4.09
N ALA A 65 -10.59 20.07 -3.98
CA ALA A 65 -9.88 20.72 -2.89
C ALA A 65 -9.90 22.26 -3.01
N GLY A 66 -9.86 22.96 -1.89
CA GLY A 66 -9.90 24.43 -1.84
C GLY A 66 -11.31 24.98 -1.73
N ARG A 67 -11.48 26.27 -2.09
CA ARG A 67 -12.76 26.98 -1.87
C ARG A 67 -13.86 26.63 -2.88
N GLY A 68 -13.54 25.82 -3.88
CA GLY A 68 -14.45 25.45 -4.95
C GLY A 68 -14.72 26.59 -5.94
N THR A 69 -15.44 26.26 -7.02
CA THR A 69 -15.73 27.20 -8.12
C THR A 69 -16.66 28.36 -7.72
N LEU A 70 -17.46 28.15 -6.67
CA LEU A 70 -18.43 29.13 -6.16
C LEU A 70 -17.96 29.84 -4.89
N ALA A 71 -16.65 29.76 -4.59
CA ALA A 71 -16.01 30.42 -3.44
C ALA A 71 -16.36 31.90 -3.30
N GLN A 72 -16.57 32.59 -4.43
CA GLN A 72 -16.87 34.02 -4.46
C GLN A 72 -18.25 34.39 -3.91
N TYR A 73 -19.11 33.42 -3.59
CA TYR A 73 -20.49 33.65 -3.15
C TYR A 73 -20.71 33.41 -1.65
N TRP A 74 -19.68 33.05 -0.88
CA TRP A 74 -19.77 32.81 0.57
C TRP A 74 -18.42 33.06 1.27
N GLU A 75 -18.45 33.43 2.56
CA GLU A 75 -17.27 33.70 3.40
C GLU A 75 -17.12 32.69 4.53
#